data_AF-A0A7X7I9B2-F1
#
_entry.id   AF-A0A7X7I9B2-F1
#
_cell.length_a   1.000
_cell.length_b   1.000
_cell.length_c   1.000
_cell.angle_alpha   90.00
_cell.angle_beta   90.00
_cell.angle_gamma   90.00
#
_symmetry.space_group_name_H-M   'P 1'
#
loop_
_entity.id
_entity.type
_entity.pdbx_description
1 polymer ?
#
loop_
_entity_poly.entity_id
_entity_poly.type
_entity_poly.pdbx_seq_one_letter_code
_entity_poly.pdbx_strand_id
1 'polypeptide(L)'
;MFRIKGIILLLAVTAHVFALPKIEELLSIMDEKYSDVTDYKANVVVTQQKVGQGTKKLEMLFYRRDTDKSFLIVMTGPAMEQGNGYLRTGDNMWMYRRNTRTFQHINRDESIGGS
;
A
#
# COMPACT_ATOMS: atom_id res chain seq x y z
N MET A 1 16.73 56.03 4.20
CA MET A 1 17.29 54.70 4.57
C MET A 1 16.35 53.83 5.42
N PHE A 2 15.44 54.39 6.23
CA PHE A 2 14.49 53.60 7.05
C PHE A 2 13.32 52.96 6.27
N ARG A 3 12.85 53.57 5.16
CA ARG A 3 11.73 53.03 4.35
C ARG A 3 12.06 51.72 3.60
N ILE A 4 13.30 51.53 3.18
CA ILE A 4 13.74 50.32 2.44
C ILE A 4 13.88 49.12 3.38
N LYS A 5 14.36 49.34 4.62
CA LYS A 5 14.45 48.29 5.65
C LYS A 5 13.08 47.74 6.07
N GLY A 6 12.06 48.60 6.12
CA GLY A 6 10.68 48.17 6.43
C GLY A 6 10.07 47.29 5.34
N ILE A 7 10.36 47.57 4.06
CA ILE A 7 9.87 46.78 2.92
C ILE A 7 10.58 45.41 2.85
N ILE A 8 11.89 45.36 3.12
CA ILE A 8 12.64 44.09 3.17
C ILE A 8 12.15 43.21 4.32
N LEU A 9 11.83 43.79 5.48
CA LEU A 9 11.28 43.05 6.62
C LEU A 9 9.89 42.47 6.29
N LEU A 10 9.05 43.23 5.57
CA LEU A 10 7.72 42.77 5.16
C LEU A 10 7.81 41.62 4.13
N LEU A 11 8.77 41.67 3.21
CA LEU A 11 9.04 40.59 2.23
C LEU A 11 9.62 39.32 2.87
N ALA A 12 10.42 39.44 3.94
CA ALA A 12 10.96 38.30 4.65
C ALA A 12 9.87 37.56 5.46
N VAL A 13 8.90 38.30 6.02
CA VAL A 13 7.77 37.71 6.77
C VAL A 13 6.81 36.98 5.83
N THR A 14 6.54 37.50 4.62
CA THR A 14 5.69 36.79 3.66
C THR A 14 6.31 35.48 3.18
N ALA A 15 7.64 35.40 3.02
CA ALA A 15 8.32 34.16 2.63
C ALA A 15 8.17 33.02 3.64
N HIS A 16 8.05 33.32 4.94
CA HIS A 16 7.86 32.30 5.98
C HIS A 16 6.42 31.76 6.02
N VAL A 17 5.44 32.56 5.60
CA VAL A 17 4.02 32.15 5.54
C VAL A 17 3.74 31.23 4.35
N PHE A 18 4.56 31.30 3.30
CA PHE A 18 4.50 30.43 2.12
C PHE A 18 5.51 29.28 2.15
N ALA A 19 6.07 28.95 3.32
CA ALA A 19 6.93 27.78 3.45
C ALA A 19 6.09 26.50 3.31
N LEU A 20 6.55 25.57 2.48
CA LEU A 20 5.95 24.23 2.38
C LEU A 20 5.94 23.56 3.77
N PRO A 21 4.93 22.73 4.08
CA PRO A 21 4.90 21.98 5.34
C PRO A 21 6.16 21.15 5.48
N LYS A 22 6.60 20.98 6.72
CA LYS A 22 7.78 20.17 7.01
C LYS A 22 7.49 18.70 6.64
N ILE A 23 8.51 17.96 6.22
CA ILE A 23 8.35 16.56 5.79
C ILE A 23 7.73 15.72 6.92
N GLU A 24 8.09 16.00 8.17
CA GLU A 24 7.55 15.33 9.35
C GLU A 24 6.04 15.54 9.52
N GLU A 25 5.55 16.74 9.20
CA GLU A 25 4.12 17.06 9.24
C GLU A 25 3.36 16.30 8.15
N LEU A 26 3.93 16.24 6.93
CA LEU A 26 3.36 15.44 5.84
C LEU A 26 3.30 13.96 6.19
N LEU A 27 4.36 13.41 6.80
CA LEU A 27 4.39 12.02 7.26
C LEU A 27 3.33 11.77 8.33
N SER A 28 3.19 12.67 9.31
CA SER A 28 2.16 12.55 10.35
C SER A 28 0.74 12.54 9.77
N ILE A 29 0.47 13.40 8.79
CA ILE A 29 -0.84 13.45 8.12
C ILE A 29 -1.10 12.15 7.34
N MET A 30 -0.07 11.59 6.71
CA MET A 30 -0.19 10.30 6.03
C MET A 30 -0.50 9.19 7.04
N ASP A 31 0.27 9.11 8.13
CA ASP A 31 0.08 8.09 9.16
C ASP A 31 -1.32 8.16 9.77
N GLU A 32 -1.81 9.36 10.09
CA GLU A 32 -3.19 9.57 10.57
C GLU A 32 -4.20 8.97 9.59
N LYS A 33 -4.12 9.37 8.30
CA LYS A 33 -5.05 8.90 7.26
C LYS A 33 -4.98 7.39 6.99
N TYR A 34 -3.81 6.78 7.14
CA TYR A 34 -3.65 5.33 6.94
C TYR A 34 -3.96 4.51 8.20
N SER A 35 -3.98 5.14 9.38
CA SER A 35 -4.27 4.49 10.67
C SER A 35 -5.76 4.31 10.95
N ASP A 36 -6.63 5.10 10.32
CA ASP A 36 -8.09 5.06 10.53
C ASP A 36 -8.80 3.87 9.85
N VAL A 37 -8.06 2.94 9.24
CA VAL A 37 -8.63 1.85 8.45
C VAL A 37 -8.87 0.62 9.34
N THR A 38 -10.13 0.45 9.76
CA THR A 38 -10.64 -0.77 10.42
C THR A 38 -10.67 -1.98 9.47
N ASP A 39 -11.13 -3.13 9.97
CA ASP A 39 -11.32 -4.35 9.17
C ASP A 39 -12.09 -4.05 7.88
N TYR A 40 -11.57 -4.52 6.73
CA TYR A 40 -12.19 -4.26 5.43
C TYR A 40 -12.07 -5.40 4.44
N LYS A 41 -12.94 -5.34 3.42
CA LYS A 41 -12.89 -6.16 2.22
C LYS A 41 -12.75 -5.26 1.00
N ALA A 42 -11.87 -5.63 0.08
CA ALA A 42 -11.70 -4.94 -1.21
C ALA A 42 -11.69 -5.94 -2.37
N ASN A 43 -12.26 -5.54 -3.50
CA ASN A 43 -12.01 -6.17 -4.79
C ASN A 43 -10.83 -5.44 -5.43
N VAL A 44 -9.73 -6.14 -5.69
CA VAL A 44 -8.49 -5.53 -6.18
C VAL A 44 -8.16 -6.08 -7.55
N VAL A 45 -7.83 -5.18 -8.47
CA VAL A 45 -7.30 -5.51 -9.80
C VAL A 45 -5.91 -4.89 -9.90
N VAL A 46 -4.91 -5.73 -10.17
CA VAL A 46 -3.52 -5.30 -10.38
C VAL A 46 -3.15 -5.51 -11.83
N THR A 47 -2.81 -4.43 -12.52
CA THR A 47 -2.32 -4.45 -13.91
C THR A 47 -0.83 -4.14 -13.90
N GLN A 48 -0.02 -5.09 -14.35
CA GLN A 48 1.42 -4.95 -14.47
C GLN A 48 1.84 -4.95 -15.94
N GLN A 49 2.63 -3.94 -16.32
CA GLN A 49 3.21 -3.80 -17.65
C GLN A 49 4.74 -3.77 -17.50
N LYS A 50 5.43 -4.75 -18.10
CA LYS A 50 6.89 -4.81 -18.14
C LYS A 50 7.32 -4.73 -19.61
N VAL A 51 8.37 -3.97 -19.92
CA VAL A 51 8.87 -3.83 -21.29
C VAL A 51 9.26 -5.20 -21.84
N GLY A 52 8.79 -5.54 -23.05
CA GLY A 52 9.03 -6.84 -23.68
C GLY A 52 8.18 -7.99 -23.11
N GLN A 53 7.29 -7.73 -22.14
CA GLN A 53 6.32 -8.69 -21.64
C GLN A 53 4.89 -8.23 -21.94
N GLY A 54 3.95 -9.17 -22.04
CA GLY A 54 2.54 -8.85 -22.13
C GLY A 54 2.00 -8.21 -20.85
N THR A 55 0.87 -7.50 -20.95
CA THR A 55 0.15 -6.98 -19.79
C THR A 55 -0.35 -8.12 -18.91
N LYS A 56 0.08 -8.18 -17.66
CA LYS A 56 -0.41 -9.14 -16.66
C LYS A 56 -1.51 -8.47 -15.83
N LYS A 57 -2.70 -9.08 -15.81
CA LYS A 57 -3.84 -8.62 -15.01
C LYS A 57 -4.16 -9.67 -13.95
N LEU A 58 -4.08 -9.29 -12.68
CA LEU A 58 -4.46 -10.13 -11.54
C LEU A 58 -5.73 -9.55 -10.90
N GLU A 59 -6.63 -10.42 -10.47
CA GLU A 59 -7.87 -10.05 -9.80
C GLU A 59 -7.96 -10.84 -8.49
N MET A 60 -8.29 -10.15 -7.39
CA MET A 60 -8.33 -10.76 -6.06
C MET A 60 -9.35 -10.10 -5.13
N LEU A 61 -9.82 -10.89 -4.16
CA LEU A 61 -10.48 -10.39 -2.96
C LEU A 61 -9.43 -10.23 -1.87
N PHE A 62 -9.38 -9.05 -1.25
CA PHE A 62 -8.50 -8.74 -0.14
C PHE A 62 -9.32 -8.51 1.11
N TYR A 63 -9.06 -9.28 2.16
CA TYR A 63 -9.65 -9.13 3.48
C TYR A 63 -8.54 -8.74 4.45
N ARG A 64 -8.68 -7.62 5.15
CA ARG A 64 -7.76 -7.21 6.21
C ARG A 64 -8.49 -7.20 7.54
N ARG A 65 -7.78 -7.66 8.57
CA ARG A 65 -8.10 -7.42 9.96
C ARG A 65 -7.03 -6.54 10.57
N ASP A 66 -7.41 -5.42 11.16
CA ASP A 66 -6.44 -4.45 11.66
C ASP A 66 -5.87 -4.82 13.02
N THR A 67 -6.74 -5.31 13.92
CA THR A 67 -6.41 -5.66 15.32
C THR A 67 -5.17 -6.53 15.50
N ASP A 68 -4.93 -7.49 14.58
CA ASP A 68 -3.78 -8.40 14.61
C ASP A 68 -2.92 -8.31 13.33
N LYS A 69 -3.15 -7.30 12.50
CA LYS A 69 -2.45 -7.07 11.22
C LYS A 69 -2.51 -8.29 10.27
N SER A 70 -3.56 -9.09 10.36
CA SER A 70 -3.78 -10.25 9.49
C SER A 70 -4.45 -9.85 8.19
N PHE A 71 -4.22 -10.65 7.15
CA PHE A 71 -4.96 -10.50 5.90
C PHE A 71 -5.12 -11.84 5.18
N LEU A 72 -6.17 -11.93 4.37
CA LEU A 72 -6.44 -13.01 3.44
C LEU A 72 -6.58 -12.44 2.03
N ILE A 73 -5.86 -13.04 1.09
CA ILE A 73 -5.98 -12.77 -0.34
C ILE A 73 -6.56 -14.02 -1.00
N VAL A 74 -7.63 -13.85 -1.76
CA VAL A 74 -8.21 -14.90 -2.60
C VAL A 74 -8.11 -14.48 -4.05
N MET A 75 -7.32 -15.19 -4.84
CA MET A 75 -7.20 -14.92 -6.27
C MET A 75 -8.51 -15.28 -6.98
N THR A 76 -9.10 -14.32 -7.68
CA THR A 76 -10.31 -14.51 -8.49
C THR A 76 -10.01 -14.58 -9.98
N GLY A 77 -8.82 -14.12 -10.39
CA GLY A 77 -8.38 -14.18 -11.78
C GLY A 77 -6.89 -13.89 -11.94
N PRO A 78 -6.26 -14.33 -13.05
CA PRO A 78 -6.84 -15.09 -14.16
C PRO A 78 -7.12 -16.55 -13.78
N ALA A 79 -7.75 -17.34 -14.68
CA ALA A 79 -8.19 -18.71 -14.40
C ALA A 79 -7.09 -19.64 -13.82
N MET A 80 -5.83 -19.43 -14.23
CA MET A 80 -4.68 -20.17 -13.70
C MET A 80 -4.37 -19.88 -12.23
N GLU A 81 -4.65 -18.65 -11.78
CA GLU A 81 -4.46 -18.24 -10.39
C GLU A 81 -5.72 -18.40 -9.55
N GLN A 82 -6.90 -18.46 -10.20
CA GLN A 82 -8.18 -18.47 -9.52
C GLN A 82 -8.28 -19.61 -8.50
N GLY A 83 -8.55 -19.25 -7.25
CA GLY A 83 -8.66 -20.18 -6.12
C GLY A 83 -7.35 -20.42 -5.37
N ASN A 84 -6.21 -19.93 -5.86
CA ASN A 84 -5.02 -19.76 -5.03
C ASN A 84 -5.26 -18.64 -4.01
N GLY A 85 -4.49 -18.62 -2.92
CA GLY A 85 -4.65 -17.59 -1.91
C GLY A 85 -3.47 -17.48 -0.97
N TYR A 86 -3.46 -16.38 -0.21
CA TYR A 86 -2.41 -16.07 0.75
C TYR A 86 -3.03 -15.66 2.08
N LEU A 87 -2.52 -16.22 3.17
CA LEU A 87 -2.95 -15.87 4.52
C LEU A 87 -1.74 -15.40 5.31
N ARG A 88 -1.84 -14.20 5.87
CA ARG A 88 -0.93 -13.73 6.91
C ARG A 88 -1.64 -13.75 8.25
N THR A 89 -0.99 -14.31 9.26
CA THR A 89 -1.43 -14.24 10.65
C THR A 89 -0.23 -14.27 11.60
N GLY A 90 -0.14 -13.29 12.50
CA GLY A 90 1.06 -13.06 13.30
C GLY A 90 2.31 -12.91 12.44
N ASP A 91 3.32 -13.73 12.73
CA ASP A 91 4.58 -13.79 11.98
C ASP A 91 4.56 -14.79 10.82
N ASN A 92 3.45 -15.50 10.63
CA ASN A 92 3.33 -16.55 9.63
C ASN A 92 2.70 -16.03 8.34
N MET A 93 3.19 -16.58 7.23
CA MET A 93 2.62 -16.39 5.91
C MET A 93 2.42 -17.75 5.27
N TRP A 94 1.24 -17.95 4.68
CA TRP A 94 0.84 -19.20 4.06
C TRP A 94 0.35 -18.94 2.65
N MET A 95 0.76 -19.80 1.73
CA MET A 95 0.22 -19.87 0.38
C MET A 95 -0.64 -21.12 0.24
N TYR A 96 -1.90 -20.95 -0.15
CA TYR A 96 -2.77 -22.03 -0.57
C TYR A 96 -2.70 -22.20 -2.08
N ARG A 97 -2.46 -23.44 -2.54
CA ARG A 97 -2.52 -23.81 -3.96
C ARG A 97 -3.74 -24.68 -4.23
N ARG A 98 -4.63 -24.22 -5.11
CA ARG A 98 -5.87 -24.93 -5.46
C ARG A 98 -5.61 -26.31 -6.05
N ASN A 99 -4.64 -26.42 -6.94
CA ASN A 99 -4.39 -27.63 -7.72
C ASN A 99 -3.92 -28.80 -6.84
N THR A 100 -3.10 -28.51 -5.83
CA THR A 100 -2.58 -29.51 -4.88
C THR A 100 -3.40 -29.58 -3.60
N ARG A 101 -4.23 -28.57 -3.32
CA ARG A 101 -5.00 -28.42 -2.07
C ARG A 101 -4.11 -28.39 -0.83
N THR A 102 -2.94 -27.78 -0.96
CA THR A 102 -1.93 -27.72 0.12
C THR A 102 -1.70 -26.30 0.58
N PHE A 103 -1.42 -26.15 1.87
CA PHE A 103 -0.84 -24.94 2.44
C PHE A 103 0.68 -25.08 2.51
N GLN A 104 1.38 -24.08 2.00
CA GLN A 104 2.83 -23.97 2.07
C GLN A 104 3.16 -22.77 2.95
N HIS A 105 4.00 -22.98 3.97
CA HIS A 105 4.57 -21.87 4.73
C HIS A 105 5.58 -21.15 3.81
N ILE A 106 5.50 -19.83 3.75
CA ILE A 106 6.34 -19.00 2.90
C ILE A 106 6.92 -17.84 3.71
N ASN A 107 8.01 -17.25 3.22
CA ASN A 107 8.53 -16.03 3.81
C ASN A 107 7.64 -14.83 3.46
N ARG A 108 7.76 -13.74 4.23
CA ARG A 108 6.93 -12.53 4.07
C ARG A 108 7.34 -11.66 2.88
N ASP A 109 8.54 -11.86 2.35
CA ASP A 109 9.11 -11.18 1.19
C ASP A 109 8.80 -11.87 -0.14
N GLU A 110 8.14 -13.03 -0.10
CA GLU A 110 7.74 -13.78 -1.29
C GLU A 110 6.71 -13.03 -2.13
N SER A 111 6.84 -13.13 -3.46
CA SER A 111 5.98 -12.39 -4.36
C SER A 111 4.59 -13.02 -4.51
N ILE A 112 3.56 -12.18 -4.39
CA ILE A 112 2.17 -12.61 -4.53
C ILE A 112 1.85 -12.73 -6.01
N GLY A 113 1.51 -13.95 -6.45
CA GLY A 113 1.16 -14.23 -7.84
C GLY A 113 2.34 -14.23 -8.80
N GLY A 114 3.57 -14.44 -8.31
CA GLY A 114 4.78 -14.60 -9.14
C GLY A 114 5.15 -13.34 -9.92
N SER A 115 5.07 -12.17 -9.29
CA SER A 115 5.46 -10.87 -9.85
C SER A 115 6.92 -10.53 -9.60
#